data_AF-A0A6V7L557-F1
#
_entry.id   AF-A0A6V7L557-F1
#
_cell.length_a   1.000
_cell.length_b   1.000
_cell.length_c   1.000
_cell.angle_alpha   90.00
_cell.angle_beta   90.00
_cell.angle_gamma   90.00
#
_symmetry.space_group_name_H-M   'P 1'
#
loop_
_entity.id
_entity.type
_entity.pdbx_description
1 polymer ?
#
loop_
_entity_poly.entity_id
_entity_poly.type
_entity_poly.pdbx_seq_one_letter_code
_entity_poly.pdbx_strand_id
1 'polypeptide(L)'
;GRESLQRIGTMEQLSNWISQVRTKKMKFLRNRHRNIRVEAVLSYALSQAEQELRMKQIAKIKKWEQMKQQMVQQFPPNDENNCNNYNGTLLATSDSNPENIWTDAFYPELSSLDSFMTELSQVKVPLHR
;
A
#
# COMPACT_ATOMS: atom_id res chain seq x y z
N GLY A 1 5.84 -24.77 -26.10
CA GLY A 1 5.37 -23.45 -25.62
C GLY A 1 5.51 -23.34 -24.12
N ARG A 2 6.70 -22.93 -23.64
CA ARG A 2 7.01 -22.66 -22.22
C ARG A 2 7.26 -21.17 -21.94
N GLU A 3 6.83 -20.29 -22.84
CA GLU A 3 7.17 -18.86 -22.83
C GLU A 3 6.05 -17.96 -22.31
N SER A 4 4.90 -18.53 -21.94
CA SER A 4 3.77 -17.79 -21.40
C SER A 4 3.84 -17.58 -19.88
N LEU A 5 4.70 -18.33 -19.17
CA LEU A 5 4.82 -18.26 -17.71
C LEU A 5 5.86 -17.24 -17.21
N GLN A 6 6.74 -16.75 -18.09
CA GLN A 6 7.78 -15.77 -17.72
C GLN A 6 7.37 -14.32 -17.97
N ARG A 7 6.13 -14.07 -18.42
CA ARG A 7 5.65 -12.75 -18.86
C ARG A 7 5.16 -11.81 -17.74
N ILE A 8 5.18 -12.24 -16.48
CA ILE A 8 4.85 -11.41 -15.30
C ILE A 8 6.16 -11.01 -14.63
N GLY A 9 7.08 -10.40 -15.40
CA GLY A 9 8.43 -10.14 -14.93
C GLY A 9 8.58 -8.79 -14.23
N THR A 10 7.98 -7.74 -14.80
CA THR A 10 8.23 -6.36 -14.35
C THR A 10 7.06 -5.78 -13.55
N MET A 11 7.37 -4.86 -12.63
CA MET A 11 6.38 -4.15 -11.80
C MET A 11 5.35 -3.37 -12.65
N GLU A 12 5.81 -2.79 -13.76
CA GLU A 12 4.97 -2.07 -14.71
C GLU A 12 4.01 -3.01 -15.44
N GLN A 13 4.47 -4.20 -15.84
CA GLN A 13 3.60 -5.21 -16.43
C GLN A 13 2.53 -5.67 -15.45
N LEU A 14 2.89 -5.88 -14.18
CA LEU A 14 1.95 -6.26 -13.13
C LEU A 14 0.91 -5.15 -12.89
N SER A 15 1.34 -3.88 -12.81
CA SER A 15 0.45 -2.72 -12.67
C SER A 15 -0.50 -2.56 -13.86
N ASN A 16 0.02 -2.71 -15.09
CA ASN A 16 -0.77 -2.67 -16.31
C ASN A 16 -1.78 -3.81 -16.35
N TRP A 17 -1.39 -5.01 -15.95
CA TRP A 17 -2.27 -6.16 -15.87
C TRP A 17 -3.39 -5.95 -14.84
N ILE A 18 -3.07 -5.47 -13.62
CA ILE A 18 -4.07 -5.12 -12.59
C ILE A 18 -5.07 -4.10 -13.15
N SER A 19 -4.60 -3.06 -13.83
CA SER A 19 -5.45 -2.04 -14.44
C SER A 19 -6.41 -2.64 -15.48
N GLN A 20 -5.89 -3.49 -16.37
CA GLN A 20 -6.71 -4.19 -17.37
C GLN A 20 -7.75 -5.11 -16.74
N VAL A 21 -7.38 -5.85 -15.68
CA VAL A 21 -8.31 -6.75 -14.96
C VAL A 21 -9.38 -5.96 -14.22
N ARG A 22 -9.05 -4.81 -13.59
CA ARG A 22 -10.02 -3.88 -13.00
C ARG A 22 -11.03 -3.39 -14.04
N THR A 23 -10.56 -2.97 -15.22
CA THR A 23 -11.44 -2.57 -16.32
C THR A 23 -12.34 -3.72 -16.78
N LYS A 24 -11.80 -4.94 -16.92
CA LYS A 24 -12.58 -6.12 -17.29
C LYS A 24 -13.62 -6.47 -16.24
N LYS A 25 -13.27 -6.45 -14.95
CA LYS A 25 -14.18 -6.68 -13.83
C LYS A 25 -15.32 -5.65 -13.83
N MET A 26 -15.03 -4.37 -14.05
CA MET A 26 -16.06 -3.32 -14.13
C MET A 26 -17.05 -3.57 -15.28
N LYS A 27 -16.55 -3.94 -16.46
CA LYS A 27 -17.40 -4.30 -17.61
C LYS A 27 -18.26 -5.54 -17.31
N PHE A 28 -17.69 -6.52 -16.61
CA PHE A 28 -18.39 -7.74 -16.23
C PHE A 28 -19.50 -7.48 -15.19
N LEU A 29 -19.24 -6.63 -14.19
CA LEU A 29 -20.20 -6.24 -13.16
C LEU A 29 -21.42 -5.49 -13.72
N ARG A 30 -21.24 -4.76 -14.83
CA ARG A 30 -22.34 -4.09 -15.55
C ARG A 30 -23.26 -5.07 -16.29
N ASN A 31 -22.90 -6.33 -16.44
CA ASN A 31 -23.73 -7.33 -17.10
C ASN A 31 -24.77 -7.91 -16.10
N ARG A 32 -26.04 -7.89 -16.49
CA ARG A 32 -27.17 -8.42 -15.70
C ARG A 32 -27.10 -9.95 -15.52
N HIS A 33 -26.44 -10.66 -16.45
CA HIS A 33 -26.27 -12.12 -16.42
C HIS A 33 -24.84 -12.52 -16.05
N ARG A 34 -24.27 -11.87 -15.02
CA ARG A 34 -22.90 -12.13 -14.60
C ARG A 34 -22.75 -13.52 -13.97
N ASN A 35 -21.71 -14.24 -14.37
CA ASN A 35 -21.34 -15.52 -13.76
C ASN A 35 -20.55 -15.26 -12.47
N ILE A 36 -21.14 -15.60 -11.33
CA ILE A 36 -20.60 -15.38 -9.98
C ILE A 36 -19.25 -16.09 -9.79
N ARG A 37 -19.04 -17.26 -10.42
CA ARG A 37 -17.76 -17.98 -10.33
C ARG A 37 -16.64 -17.22 -11.01
N VAL A 38 -16.92 -16.68 -12.20
CA VAL A 38 -15.95 -15.85 -12.93
C VAL A 38 -15.65 -14.57 -12.16
N GLU A 39 -16.66 -13.96 -11.54
CA GLU A 39 -16.49 -12.79 -10.67
C GLU A 39 -15.57 -13.08 -9.47
N ALA A 40 -15.77 -14.22 -8.81
CA ALA A 40 -14.95 -14.64 -7.68
C ALA A 40 -13.49 -14.88 -8.11
N VAL A 41 -13.28 -15.60 -9.22
CA VAL A 41 -11.93 -15.85 -9.76
C VAL A 41 -11.22 -14.56 -10.14
N LEU A 42 -11.92 -13.63 -10.83
CA LEU A 42 -11.35 -12.33 -11.19
C LEU A 42 -10.99 -11.51 -9.95
N SER A 43 -11.85 -11.54 -8.93
CA SER A 43 -11.61 -10.82 -7.68
C SER A 43 -10.42 -11.38 -6.91
N TYR A 44 -10.31 -12.71 -6.83
CA TYR A 44 -9.18 -13.38 -6.20
C TYR A 44 -7.87 -13.10 -6.93
N ALA A 45 -7.84 -13.28 -8.26
CA ALA A 45 -6.65 -13.04 -9.07
C ALA A 45 -6.17 -11.59 -8.98
N LEU A 46 -7.11 -10.64 -8.94
CA LEU A 46 -6.85 -9.21 -8.77
C LEU A 46 -6.28 -8.90 -7.38
N SER A 47 -6.88 -9.45 -6.32
CA SER A 47 -6.37 -9.31 -4.95
C SER A 47 -4.95 -9.86 -4.79
N GLN A 48 -4.67 -11.03 -5.36
CA GLN A 48 -3.34 -11.64 -5.33
C GLN A 48 -2.30 -10.79 -6.06
N ALA A 49 -2.62 -10.31 -7.26
CA ALA A 49 -1.71 -9.46 -8.02
C ALA A 49 -1.43 -8.12 -7.33
N GLU A 50 -2.45 -7.51 -6.71
CA GLU A 50 -2.29 -6.28 -5.92
C GLU A 50 -1.41 -6.51 -4.70
N GLN A 51 -1.58 -7.65 -4.01
CA GLN A 51 -0.73 -8.04 -2.89
C GLN A 51 0.72 -8.24 -3.34
N GLU A 52 0.95 -8.93 -4.46
CA GLU A 52 2.29 -9.14 -5.01
C GLU A 52 2.96 -7.82 -5.39
N LEU A 53 2.23 -6.92 -6.05
CA LEU A 53 2.73 -5.60 -6.40
C LEU A 53 3.15 -4.83 -5.15
N ARG A 54 2.32 -4.84 -4.11
CA ARG A 54 2.59 -4.19 -2.82
C ARG A 54 3.84 -4.75 -2.16
N MET A 55 3.97 -6.08 -2.07
CA MET A 55 5.16 -6.72 -1.50
C MET A 55 6.43 -6.29 -2.24
N LYS A 56 6.38 -6.19 -3.58
CA LYS A 56 7.50 -5.71 -4.39
C LYS A 56 7.82 -4.23 -4.13
N GLN A 57 6.81 -3.38 -3.95
CA GLN A 57 7.00 -1.96 -3.61
C GLN A 57 7.63 -1.80 -2.21
N ILE A 58 7.11 -2.49 -1.20
CA ILE A 58 7.65 -2.48 0.16
C ILE A 58 9.10 -2.96 0.17
N ALA A 59 9.40 -4.07 -0.51
CA ALA A 59 10.78 -4.57 -0.60
C ALA A 59 11.73 -3.56 -1.25
N LYS A 60 11.26 -2.82 -2.26
CA LYS A 60 12.02 -1.73 -2.88
C LYS A 60 12.25 -0.59 -1.89
N ILE A 61 11.20 -0.09 -1.23
CA ILE A 61 11.30 0.98 -0.23
C ILE A 61 12.29 0.60 0.86
N LYS A 62 12.15 -0.58 1.46
CA LYS A 62 13.06 -1.09 2.49
C LYS A 62 14.51 -1.13 2.03
N LYS A 63 14.77 -1.55 0.79
CA LYS A 63 16.13 -1.54 0.21
C LYS A 63 16.67 -0.12 0.07
N TRP A 64 15.84 0.84 -0.36
CA TRP A 64 16.22 2.25 -0.44
C TRP A 64 16.49 2.86 0.94
N GLU A 65 15.70 2.52 1.95
CA GLU A 65 15.93 2.93 3.34
C GLU A 65 17.24 2.40 3.89
N GLN A 66 17.54 1.12 3.68
CA GLN A 66 18.81 0.51 4.08
C GLN A 66 20.00 1.21 3.41
N MET A 67 19.91 1.48 2.11
CA MET A 67 20.94 2.22 1.37
C MET A 67 21.13 3.63 1.92
N LYS A 68 20.03 4.34 2.23
CA LYS A 68 20.08 5.67 2.87
C LYS A 68 20.78 5.62 4.23
N GLN A 69 20.44 4.65 5.07
CA GLN A 69 21.08 4.47 6.39
C GLN A 69 22.58 4.19 6.27
N GLN A 70 22.99 3.37 5.30
CA GLN A 70 24.41 3.09 5.04
C GLN A 70 25.17 4.34 4.59
N MET A 71 24.57 5.20 3.77
CA MET A 71 25.19 6.46 3.36
C MET A 71 25.34 7.44 4.53
N VAL A 72 24.34 7.54 5.41
CA VAL A 72 24.41 8.40 6.61
C VAL A 72 25.49 7.92 7.58
N GLN A 73 25.69 6.61 7.73
CA GLN A 73 26.74 6.07 8.60
C GLN A 73 28.17 6.29 8.06
N GLN A 74 28.35 6.56 6.76
CA GLN A 74 29.66 6.85 6.16
C GLN A 74 30.13 8.30 6.42
N PHE A 75 29.26 9.16 6.95
CA PHE A 75 29.60 10.52 7.38
C PHE A 75 29.33 10.64 8.90
N PRO A 76 30.29 10.27 9.76
CA PRO A 76 30.16 10.55 11.19
C PRO A 76 30.02 12.06 11.41
N PRO A 77 29.18 12.51 12.36
CA PRO A 77 28.97 13.92 12.61
C PRO A 77 30.20 14.50 13.30
N ASN A 78 31.14 15.02 12.51
CA ASN A 78 31.98 16.10 12.97
C ASN A 78 31.28 17.42 12.60
N ASP A 79 30.99 18.18 13.65
CA ASP A 79 30.71 19.60 13.71
C ASP A 79 29.35 20.09 13.18
N GLU A 80 28.54 20.52 14.16
CA GLU A 80 27.62 21.66 14.14
C GLU A 80 27.23 22.22 12.75
N ASN A 81 26.23 21.64 12.08
CA ASN A 81 25.19 22.45 11.44
C ASN A 81 23.98 21.65 10.95
N ASN A 82 22.85 21.88 11.61
CA ASN A 82 21.54 22.09 11.01
C ASN A 82 21.17 21.31 9.72
N CYS A 83 20.69 20.08 9.87
CA CYS A 83 19.77 19.48 8.90
C CYS A 83 18.75 18.54 9.58
N ASN A 84 18.13 19.03 10.67
CA ASN A 84 16.90 18.46 11.21
C ASN A 84 15.69 19.17 10.59
N ASN A 85 15.19 18.73 9.42
CA ASN A 85 13.75 18.83 9.13
C ASN A 85 13.30 18.04 7.88
N TYR A 86 13.34 16.70 7.91
CA TYR A 86 12.43 15.89 7.08
C TYR A 86 12.03 14.62 7.85
N ASN A 87 11.11 14.80 8.80
CA ASN A 87 10.04 13.89 9.22
C ASN A 87 10.30 12.39 8.99
N GLY A 88 11.08 11.77 9.88
CA GLY A 88 11.21 10.34 10.03
C GLY A 88 10.45 9.84 11.27
N THR A 89 9.16 10.15 11.36
CA THR A 89 8.30 9.63 12.44
C THR A 89 7.91 8.20 12.10
N LEU A 90 8.81 7.23 12.33
CA LEU A 90 8.43 5.81 12.39
C LEU A 90 9.24 5.05 13.46
N LEU A 91 9.58 5.77 14.54
CA LEU A 91 10.23 5.27 15.74
C LEU A 91 9.30 5.50 16.93
N ALA A 92 8.18 4.79 16.98
CA ALA A 92 7.46 4.43 18.21
C ALA A 92 6.11 3.81 17.84
N THR A 93 5.94 2.54 18.17
CA THR A 93 4.72 1.99 18.78
C THR A 93 5.05 0.58 19.23
N SER A 94 5.74 0.48 20.36
CA SER A 94 5.40 -0.55 21.32
C SER A 94 4.02 -0.18 21.88
N ASP A 95 3.14 -1.17 22.07
CA ASP A 95 1.75 -1.05 22.52
C ASP A 95 0.74 -0.47 21.53
N SER A 96 0.23 -1.31 20.61
CA SER A 96 -1.21 -1.26 20.32
C SER A 96 -1.78 -2.63 19.95
N ASN A 97 -2.76 -3.03 20.75
CA ASN A 97 -3.84 -4.00 20.57
C ASN A 97 -3.81 -4.90 19.30
N PRO A 98 -3.80 -6.25 19.42
CA PRO A 98 -3.70 -7.18 18.28
C PRO A 98 -4.93 -7.24 17.34
N GLU A 99 -5.95 -6.39 17.51
CA GLU A 99 -7.16 -6.43 16.69
C GLU A 99 -7.16 -5.51 15.46
N ASN A 100 -6.18 -4.62 15.31
CA ASN A 100 -6.15 -3.73 14.14
C ASN A 100 -5.23 -4.30 13.05
N ILE A 101 -5.78 -5.14 12.19
CA ILE A 101 -5.11 -5.71 11.00
C ILE A 101 -4.59 -4.60 10.04
N TRP A 102 -5.09 -3.38 10.22
CA TRP A 102 -4.74 -2.19 9.45
C TRP A 102 -3.57 -1.40 10.07
N THR A 103 -2.57 -2.05 10.68
CA THR A 103 -1.42 -1.34 11.23
C THR A 103 -0.63 -0.59 10.15
N ASP A 104 -0.02 0.51 10.59
CA ASP A 104 0.88 1.41 9.84
C ASP A 104 1.99 0.66 9.09
N ALA A 105 2.38 -0.52 9.59
CA ALA A 105 3.34 -1.42 8.95
C ALA A 105 2.87 -1.99 7.60
N PHE A 106 1.56 -2.15 7.38
CA PHE A 106 1.00 -2.73 6.15
C PHE A 106 0.46 -1.68 5.17
N TYR A 107 0.11 -0.48 5.67
CA TYR A 107 -0.46 0.61 4.86
C TYR A 107 -0.03 2.01 5.36
N PRO A 108 1.26 2.37 5.22
CA PRO A 108 1.78 3.63 5.74
C PRO A 108 1.14 4.87 5.10
N GLU A 109 0.58 4.75 3.90
CA GLU A 109 -0.18 5.80 3.21
C GLU A 109 -1.53 6.11 3.89
N LEU A 110 -2.05 5.13 4.64
CA LEU A 110 -3.33 5.23 5.36
C LEU A 110 -3.13 5.67 6.83
N SER A 111 -1.89 5.90 7.29
CA SER A 111 -1.62 6.49 8.62
C SER A 111 -2.35 7.83 8.82
N SER A 112 -2.48 8.61 7.75
CA SER A 112 -3.24 9.86 7.73
C SER A 112 -4.76 9.66 7.73
N LEU A 113 -5.25 8.48 7.31
CA LEU A 113 -6.68 8.17 7.25
C LEU A 113 -7.27 8.00 8.65
N ASP A 114 -6.57 7.32 9.56
CA ASP A 114 -7.04 7.18 10.95
C ASP A 114 -7.14 8.54 11.64
N SER A 115 -6.14 9.40 11.43
CA SER A 115 -6.18 10.80 11.91
C SER A 115 -7.40 11.53 11.35
N PHE A 116 -7.67 11.41 10.05
CA PHE A 116 -8.86 12.00 9.44
C PHE A 116 -10.19 11.43 9.97
N MET A 117 -10.28 10.11 10.21
CA MET A 117 -11.48 9.49 10.78
C MET A 117 -11.72 9.96 12.22
N THR A 118 -10.65 10.16 13.01
CA THR A 118 -10.77 10.78 14.33
C THR A 118 -11.20 12.24 14.25
N GLU A 119 -10.75 12.99 13.25
CA GLU A 119 -11.20 14.37 13.00
C GLU A 119 -12.68 14.42 12.60
N LEU A 120 -13.12 13.51 11.72
CA LEU A 120 -14.53 13.38 11.34
C LEU A 120 -15.45 13.04 12.52
N SER A 121 -14.98 12.20 13.45
CA SER A 121 -15.77 11.84 14.64
C SER A 121 -16.05 13.05 15.56
N GLN A 122 -15.21 14.08 15.47
CA GLN A 122 -15.36 15.32 16.24
C GLN A 122 -16.34 16.30 15.57
N VAL A 123 -16.65 16.11 14.29
CA VAL A 123 -17.66 16.92 13.58
C VAL A 123 -19.05 16.48 14.03
N LYS A 124 -19.56 17.13 15.08
CA LYS A 124 -20.90 16.90 15.61
C LYS A 124 -21.93 17.46 14.63
N VAL A 125 -22.69 16.60 13.97
CA VAL A 125 -23.80 17.01 13.10
C VAL A 125 -24.89 17.64 13.98
N PRO A 126 -25.28 18.91 13.78
CA PRO A 126 -26.38 19.49 14.53
C PRO A 126 -27.68 18.80 14.11
N LEU A 127 -28.22 17.99 15.02
CA LEU A 127 -29.57 17.46 14.90
C LEU A 127 -30.56 18.63 15.02
N HIS A 128 -30.98 19.20 13.89
CA HIS A 128 -32.18 20.03 13.86
C HIS A 128 -33.38 19.10 14.04
N ARG A 129 -34.10 19.28 15.15
CA ARG A 129 -35.34 18.57 15.48
C ARG A 129 -36.50 19.56 15.49
#